data_AF-A0A8H4UIX2-F1
#
_entry.id   AF-A0A8H4UIX2-F1
#
_cell.length_a   1.000
_cell.length_b   1.000
_cell.length_c   1.000
_cell.angle_alpha   90.00
_cell.angle_beta   90.00
_cell.angle_gamma   90.00
#
_symmetry.space_group_name_H-M   'P 1'
#
loop_
_entity.id
_entity.type
_entity.pdbx_description
1 polymer ?
#
loop_
_entity_poly.entity_id
_entity_poly.type
_entity_poly.pdbx_seq_one_letter_code
_entity_poly.pdbx_strand_id
1 'polypeptide(L)'
;MLIADGQLYPQFPVNAYLVYKFLKDKAIELSDDEHGFFLKHVDDKGDHLMVDEDPNIIGIIDWQMSRLVPRREAFGLSLVSADMRGLCNGSESLSANDVALSNALREKSTELASYTGDGKMRRFFWGLALETEWSSALPLANGILQAFGEKEPWDTWKEEQLRHCQGDERLLTLL
;
A
#
# COMPACT_ATOMS: atom_id res chain seq x y z
N MET A 1 -12.95 1.39 15.08
CA MET A 1 -11.96 1.18 13.99
C MET A 1 -11.43 -0.20 14.26
N LEU A 2 -11.41 -1.11 13.28
CA LEU A 2 -11.19 -2.55 13.52
C LEU A 2 -10.00 -2.87 14.44
N ILE A 3 -8.93 -2.06 14.39
CA ILE A 3 -7.77 -2.17 15.29
C ILE A 3 -8.11 -1.83 16.74
N ALA A 4 -8.76 -0.68 16.98
CA ALA A 4 -9.23 -0.27 18.32
C ALA A 4 -10.25 -1.25 18.91
N ASP A 5 -11.00 -1.91 18.03
CA ASP A 5 -12.01 -2.91 18.41
C ASP A 5 -11.40 -4.31 18.58
N GLY A 6 -10.08 -4.46 18.45
CA GLY A 6 -9.34 -5.72 18.63
C GLY A 6 -9.48 -6.75 17.50
N GLN A 7 -10.10 -6.38 16.37
CA GLN A 7 -10.36 -7.28 15.24
C GLN A 7 -9.17 -7.41 14.28
N LEU A 8 -8.29 -6.40 14.23
CA LEU A 8 -7.07 -6.41 13.42
C LEU A 8 -5.85 -6.09 14.29
N TYR A 9 -4.77 -6.83 14.07
CA TYR A 9 -3.47 -6.66 14.74
C TYR A 9 -3.53 -6.69 16.28
N PRO A 10 -4.26 -7.63 16.91
CA PRO A 10 -4.42 -7.64 18.37
C PRO A 10 -3.11 -7.86 19.15
N GLN A 11 -2.06 -8.36 18.50
CA GLN A 11 -0.73 -8.57 19.09
C GLN A 11 0.09 -7.27 19.21
N PHE A 12 -0.20 -6.26 18.39
CA PHE A 12 0.50 -4.97 18.39
C PHE A 12 -0.43 -3.80 18.04
N PRO A 13 -1.59 -3.67 18.72
CA PRO A 13 -2.68 -2.81 18.27
C PRO A 13 -2.29 -1.32 18.29
N VAL A 14 -1.48 -0.89 19.26
CA VAL A 14 -0.95 0.49 19.33
C VAL A 14 -0.09 0.81 18.10
N ASN A 15 0.85 -0.07 17.75
CA ASN A 15 1.74 0.16 16.61
C ASN A 15 0.94 0.21 15.30
N ALA A 16 0.02 -0.74 15.10
CA ALA A 16 -0.85 -0.76 13.94
C ALA A 16 -1.74 0.50 13.89
N TYR A 17 -2.35 0.90 15.00
CA TYR A 17 -3.18 2.10 15.08
C TYR A 17 -2.43 3.33 14.58
N LEU A 18 -1.19 3.54 15.05
CA LEU A 18 -0.39 4.69 14.65
C LEU A 18 -0.07 4.67 13.14
N VAL A 19 0.30 3.53 12.57
CA VAL A 19 0.54 3.40 11.11
C VAL A 19 -0.71 3.72 10.31
N TYR A 20 -1.87 3.15 10.68
CA TYR A 20 -3.10 3.37 9.93
C TYR A 20 -3.69 4.78 10.14
N LYS A 21 -3.44 5.40 11.29
CA LYS A 21 -3.72 6.83 11.49
C LYS A 21 -2.85 7.68 10.57
N PHE A 22 -1.55 7.41 10.51
CA PHE A 22 -0.63 8.08 9.60
C PHE A 22 -1.07 7.92 8.13
N LEU A 23 -1.37 6.71 7.67
CA LEU A 23 -1.88 6.47 6.32
C LEU A 23 -3.17 7.24 6.07
N LYS A 24 -4.11 7.24 7.02
CA LYS A 24 -5.35 8.01 6.90
C LYS A 24 -5.07 9.50 6.67
N ASP A 25 -4.11 10.08 7.39
CA ASP A 25 -3.73 11.49 7.24
C ASP A 25 -3.04 11.74 5.88
N LYS A 26 -2.28 10.77 5.37
CA LYS A 26 -1.62 10.80 4.06
C LYS A 26 -2.52 10.52 2.87
N ALA A 27 -3.77 10.08 3.08
CA ALA A 27 -4.71 9.78 2.00
C ALA A 27 -4.95 10.99 1.07
N ILE A 28 -4.89 12.22 1.60
CA ILE A 28 -5.05 13.46 0.84
C ILE A 28 -3.90 13.63 -0.17
N GLU A 29 -2.66 13.27 0.19
CA GLU A 29 -1.50 13.35 -0.71
C GLU A 29 -1.58 12.37 -1.89
N LEU A 30 -2.47 11.37 -1.79
CA LEU A 30 -2.72 10.36 -2.81
C LEU A 30 -3.95 10.66 -3.67
N SER A 31 -4.73 11.68 -3.30
CA SER A 31 -5.84 12.14 -4.11
C SER A 31 -5.32 12.89 -5.34
N ASP A 32 -5.87 12.56 -6.51
CA ASP A 32 -5.71 13.40 -7.69
C ASP A 32 -6.92 14.35 -7.78
N ASP A 33 -6.70 15.57 -8.28
CA ASP A 33 -7.78 16.53 -8.58
C ASP A 33 -8.54 16.18 -9.88
N GLU A 34 -8.14 15.11 -10.55
CA GLU A 34 -8.70 14.72 -11.84
C GLU A 34 -10.09 14.10 -11.74
N HIS A 35 -10.95 14.49 -12.68
CA HIS A 35 -12.28 13.94 -12.82
C HIS A 35 -12.23 12.59 -13.56
N GLY A 36 -12.45 11.49 -12.85
CA GLY A 36 -12.62 10.18 -13.45
C GLY A 36 -12.40 9.03 -12.48
N PHE A 37 -13.26 8.03 -12.55
CA PHE A 37 -13.09 6.79 -11.82
C PHE A 37 -12.90 5.62 -12.79
N PHE A 38 -12.05 4.69 -12.40
CA PHE A 38 -11.68 3.51 -13.19
C PHE A 38 -12.06 2.26 -12.42
N LEU A 39 -12.54 1.24 -13.13
CA LEU A 39 -12.75 -0.07 -12.52
C LEU A 39 -11.39 -0.74 -12.30
N LYS A 40 -11.03 -1.01 -11.04
CA LYS A 40 -9.80 -1.71 -10.66
C LYS A 40 -10.11 -3.10 -10.11
N HIS A 41 -9.38 -4.10 -10.60
CA HIS A 41 -9.25 -5.39 -9.95
C HIS A 41 -8.33 -5.22 -8.74
N VAL A 42 -8.87 -5.29 -7.52
CA VAL A 42 -8.09 -5.00 -6.30
C VAL A 42 -7.19 -6.15 -5.89
N ASP A 43 -7.48 -7.36 -6.36
CA ASP A 43 -6.64 -8.50 -6.09
C ASP A 43 -5.54 -8.61 -7.15
N ASP A 44 -4.56 -7.70 -7.09
CA ASP A 44 -3.62 -7.44 -8.18
C ASP A 44 -2.27 -8.18 -8.06
N LYS A 45 -2.25 -9.33 -7.36
CA LYS A 45 -1.08 -10.22 -7.15
C LYS A 45 -0.77 -11.18 -8.31
N GLY A 46 -1.66 -11.25 -9.30
CA GLY A 46 -1.42 -11.93 -10.59
C GLY A 46 -1.95 -13.36 -10.71
N ASP A 47 -2.33 -14.02 -9.62
CA ASP A 47 -2.93 -15.36 -9.60
C ASP A 47 -4.37 -15.41 -10.17
N HIS A 48 -5.01 -14.26 -10.30
CA HIS A 48 -6.30 -14.06 -10.97
C HIS A 48 -6.23 -14.06 -12.52
N LEU A 49 -5.02 -14.17 -13.09
CA LEU A 49 -4.82 -14.19 -14.55
C LEU A 49 -4.74 -15.63 -15.07
N MET A 50 -5.62 -15.99 -16.00
CA MET A 50 -5.56 -17.26 -16.71
C MET A 50 -4.70 -17.10 -17.97
N VAL A 51 -3.77 -18.04 -18.19
CA VAL A 51 -2.90 -18.06 -19.37
C VAL A 51 -3.05 -19.34 -20.19
N ASP A 52 -2.79 -19.25 -21.49
CA ASP A 52 -2.66 -20.41 -22.38
C ASP A 52 -1.23 -20.98 -22.39
N GLU A 53 -0.94 -21.88 -23.33
CA GLU A 53 0.39 -22.49 -23.51
C GLU A 53 1.46 -21.50 -24.01
N ASP A 54 1.03 -20.39 -24.64
CA ASP A 54 1.86 -19.35 -25.26
C ASP A 54 1.88 -18.05 -24.41
N PRO A 55 1.94 -18.18 -23.07
CA PRO A 55 1.68 -17.15 -22.05
C PRO A 55 0.69 -16.00 -22.35
N ASN A 56 -0.30 -16.18 -23.21
CA ASN A 56 -1.29 -15.13 -23.46
C ASN A 56 -2.32 -15.11 -22.34
N ILE A 57 -2.71 -13.91 -21.88
CA ILE A 57 -3.82 -13.77 -20.93
C ILE A 57 -5.13 -14.09 -21.66
N ILE A 58 -5.77 -15.20 -21.29
CA ILE A 58 -7.04 -15.68 -21.87
C ILE A 58 -8.26 -15.41 -20.98
N GLY A 59 -8.03 -15.00 -19.73
CA GLY A 59 -9.11 -14.70 -18.79
C GLY A 59 -8.63 -13.97 -17.55
N ILE A 60 -9.55 -13.22 -16.93
CA ILE A 60 -9.36 -12.53 -15.67
C ILE A 60 -10.53 -12.93 -14.77
N ILE A 61 -10.25 -13.59 -13.65
CA ILE A 61 -11.26 -14.10 -12.68
C ILE A 61 -11.21 -13.31 -11.37
N ASP A 62 -12.02 -13.67 -10.38
CA ASP A 62 -12.03 -13.10 -9.02
C ASP A 62 -12.43 -11.62 -8.87
N TRP A 63 -13.34 -11.15 -9.74
CA TRP A 63 -13.87 -9.78 -9.74
C TRP A 63 -14.70 -9.34 -8.51
N GLN A 64 -14.89 -10.20 -7.50
CA GLN A 64 -15.81 -9.98 -6.37
C GLN A 64 -15.50 -8.72 -5.55
N MET A 65 -14.25 -8.27 -5.54
CA MET A 65 -13.79 -7.09 -4.78
C MET A 65 -13.45 -5.89 -5.69
N SER A 66 -13.78 -5.96 -6.97
CA SER A 66 -13.54 -4.85 -7.89
C SER A 66 -14.27 -3.58 -7.46
N ARG A 67 -13.63 -2.43 -7.66
CA ARG A 67 -14.19 -1.13 -7.26
C ARG A 67 -13.78 -0.02 -8.20
N LEU A 68 -14.56 1.06 -8.16
CA LEU A 68 -14.22 2.32 -8.82
C LEU A 68 -13.17 3.06 -8.00
N VAL A 69 -12.07 3.45 -8.64
CA VAL A 69 -10.92 4.09 -7.99
C VAL A 69 -10.42 5.30 -8.78
N PRO A 70 -9.77 6.28 -8.12
CA PRO A 70 -9.10 7.37 -8.82
C PRO A 70 -8.00 6.87 -9.76
N ARG A 71 -7.62 7.72 -10.73
CA ARG A 71 -6.65 7.37 -11.77
C ARG A 71 -5.32 6.87 -11.20
N ARG A 72 -4.73 7.59 -10.25
CA ARG A 72 -3.48 7.17 -9.59
C ARG A 72 -3.55 5.81 -8.90
N GLU A 73 -4.70 5.39 -8.41
CA GLU A 73 -4.85 4.05 -7.87
C GLU A 73 -4.95 2.99 -8.97
N ALA A 74 -5.69 3.29 -10.04
CA ALA A 74 -5.91 2.37 -11.15
C ALA A 74 -4.62 2.06 -11.92
N PHE A 75 -3.76 3.05 -12.11
CA PHE A 75 -2.54 2.95 -12.91
C PHE A 75 -1.24 3.03 -12.09
N GLY A 76 -1.36 3.13 -10.77
CA GLY A 76 -0.25 2.96 -9.86
C GLY A 76 0.26 1.52 -9.85
N LEU A 77 1.47 1.34 -9.32
CA LEU A 77 2.11 0.03 -9.22
C LEU A 77 1.28 -0.97 -8.39
N SER A 78 1.08 -2.18 -8.91
CA SER A 78 0.31 -3.30 -8.33
C SER A 78 1.20 -4.35 -7.65
N LEU A 79 0.67 -5.33 -6.92
CA LEU A 79 1.50 -6.36 -6.30
C LEU A 79 2.20 -7.28 -7.32
N VAL A 80 1.60 -7.56 -8.48
CA VAL A 80 2.17 -8.45 -9.52
C VAL A 80 3.54 -8.00 -10.03
N SER A 81 3.81 -6.69 -10.05
CA SER A 81 5.10 -6.16 -10.48
C SER A 81 6.08 -5.94 -9.32
N ALA A 82 5.70 -6.21 -8.07
CA ALA A 82 6.57 -5.97 -6.92
C ALA A 82 7.70 -7.02 -6.80
N ASP A 83 8.86 -6.61 -6.29
CA ASP A 83 9.76 -7.55 -5.61
C ASP A 83 9.20 -7.80 -4.21
N MET A 84 8.47 -8.91 -4.05
CA MET A 84 7.80 -9.23 -2.78
C MET A 84 8.77 -9.32 -1.62
N ARG A 85 9.99 -9.85 -1.83
CA ARG A 85 10.98 -9.94 -0.76
C ARG A 85 11.47 -8.55 -0.36
N GLY A 86 11.76 -7.69 -1.33
CA GLY A 86 12.13 -6.30 -1.08
C GLY A 86 11.00 -5.54 -0.37
N LEU A 87 9.76 -5.69 -0.84
CA LEU A 87 8.57 -5.03 -0.31
C LEU A 87 8.31 -5.43 1.14
N CYS A 88 8.32 -6.74 1.46
CA CYS A 88 8.19 -7.27 2.82
C CYS A 88 9.29 -6.76 3.76
N ASN A 89 10.51 -6.56 3.24
CA ASN A 89 11.65 -6.06 4.01
C ASN A 89 11.72 -4.51 4.07
N GLY A 90 10.71 -3.81 3.56
CA GLY A 90 10.63 -2.34 3.63
C GLY A 90 11.42 -1.59 2.55
N SER A 91 11.94 -2.26 1.51
CA SER A 91 12.73 -1.61 0.45
C SER A 91 11.94 -0.61 -0.38
N GLU A 92 12.43 0.62 -0.52
CA GLU A 92 11.81 1.66 -1.36
C GLU A 92 12.04 1.47 -2.87
N SER A 93 12.99 0.61 -3.25
CA SER A 93 13.40 0.45 -4.65
C SER A 93 12.28 -0.14 -5.51
N LEU A 94 12.06 0.45 -6.69
CA LEU A 94 11.26 -0.16 -7.74
C LEU A 94 11.92 -1.47 -8.21
N SER A 95 11.10 -2.49 -8.46
CA SER A 95 11.58 -3.75 -9.01
C SER A 95 11.92 -3.63 -10.50
N ALA A 96 12.61 -4.64 -11.06
CA ALA A 96 12.80 -4.73 -12.50
C ALA A 96 11.45 -4.81 -13.27
N ASN A 97 10.45 -5.47 -12.69
CA ASN A 97 9.11 -5.59 -13.28
C ASN A 97 8.34 -4.26 -13.19
N ASP A 98 8.54 -3.46 -12.13
CA ASP A 98 7.98 -2.11 -12.01
C ASP A 98 8.51 -1.21 -13.13
N VAL A 99 9.81 -1.26 -13.38
CA VAL A 99 10.45 -0.52 -14.47
C VAL A 99 9.95 -1.00 -15.83
N ALA A 100 9.83 -2.31 -16.03
CA ALA A 100 9.29 -2.88 -17.26
C ALA A 100 7.84 -2.44 -17.53
N LEU A 101 6.98 -2.48 -16.49
CA LEU A 101 5.60 -2.00 -16.56
C LEU A 101 5.54 -0.51 -16.87
N SER A 102 6.36 0.31 -16.20
CA SER A 102 6.43 1.75 -16.45
C SER A 102 6.81 2.06 -17.91
N ASN A 103 7.78 1.34 -18.47
CA ASN A 103 8.19 1.50 -19.87
C ASN A 103 7.08 1.08 -20.84
N ALA A 104 6.44 -0.07 -20.62
CA ALA A 104 5.34 -0.54 -21.45
C ALA A 104 4.13 0.43 -21.42
N LEU A 105 3.81 1.00 -20.25
CA LEU A 105 2.78 2.04 -20.13
C LEU A 105 3.19 3.31 -20.87
N ARG A 106 4.46 3.71 -20.82
CA ARG A 106 4.96 4.91 -21.48
C ARG A 106 4.83 4.85 -23.00
N GLU A 107 4.99 3.68 -23.59
CA GLU A 107 4.75 3.44 -25.02
C GLU A 107 3.27 3.64 -25.41
N LYS A 108 2.34 3.48 -24.46
CA LYS A 108 0.90 3.69 -24.66
C LYS A 108 0.45 5.11 -24.31
N SER A 109 0.94 5.63 -23.18
CA SER A 109 0.63 6.95 -22.65
C SER A 109 1.69 7.37 -21.63
N THR A 110 2.35 8.49 -21.88
CA THR A 110 3.29 9.11 -20.95
C THR A 110 2.61 9.55 -19.65
N GLU A 111 1.34 9.97 -19.73
CA GLU A 111 0.51 10.35 -18.59
C GLU A 111 0.28 9.14 -17.67
N LEU A 112 -0.11 7.99 -18.22
CA LEU A 112 -0.34 6.78 -17.42
C LEU A 112 0.95 6.29 -16.76
N ALA A 113 2.08 6.34 -17.47
CA ALA A 113 3.36 5.96 -16.91
C ALA A 113 3.78 6.86 -15.73
N SER A 114 3.30 8.10 -15.64
CA SER A 114 3.64 9.01 -14.54
C SER A 114 3.20 8.49 -13.16
N TYR A 115 2.15 7.66 -13.11
CA TYR A 115 1.66 7.05 -11.85
C TYR A 115 2.52 5.89 -11.35
N THR A 116 3.50 5.44 -12.14
CA THR A 116 4.40 4.32 -11.77
C THR A 116 5.74 4.78 -11.18
N GLY A 117 5.90 6.08 -10.91
CA GLY A 117 7.17 6.66 -10.46
C GLY A 117 7.60 6.29 -9.04
N ASP A 118 6.66 5.83 -8.20
CA ASP A 118 6.94 5.43 -6.82
C ASP A 118 6.02 4.29 -6.36
N GLY A 119 6.38 3.68 -5.22
CA GLY A 119 5.61 2.61 -4.59
C GLY A 119 4.57 3.09 -3.56
N LYS A 120 4.28 4.39 -3.45
CA LYS A 120 3.42 4.94 -2.37
C LYS A 120 2.03 4.35 -2.39
N MET A 121 1.39 4.29 -3.57
CA MET A 121 0.03 3.74 -3.71
C MET A 121 -0.02 2.27 -3.29
N ARG A 122 0.95 1.46 -3.75
CA ARG A 122 1.07 0.05 -3.37
C ARG A 122 1.17 -0.09 -1.85
N ARG A 123 2.07 0.67 -1.22
CA ARG A 123 2.30 0.62 0.23
C ARG A 123 1.09 1.09 1.03
N PHE A 124 0.40 2.11 0.56
CA PHE A 124 -0.82 2.61 1.18
C PHE A 124 -1.91 1.54 1.25
N PHE A 125 -2.15 0.82 0.15
CA PHE A 125 -3.19 -0.22 0.12
C PHE A 125 -2.77 -1.54 0.74
N TRP A 126 -1.51 -1.93 0.59
CA TRP A 126 -1.02 -3.18 1.18
C TRP A 126 -0.89 -3.09 2.70
N GLY A 127 -0.55 -1.90 3.22
CA GLY A 127 -0.48 -1.64 4.65
C GLY A 127 0.51 -2.57 5.35
N LEU A 128 0.08 -3.16 6.46
CA LEU A 128 0.89 -4.11 7.25
C LEU A 128 0.67 -5.57 6.84
N ALA A 129 0.19 -5.82 5.62
CA ALA A 129 0.07 -7.15 5.00
C ALA A 129 -0.62 -8.23 5.85
N LEU A 130 -1.51 -7.83 6.77
CA LEU A 130 -2.13 -8.69 7.79
C LEU A 130 -1.14 -9.53 8.63
N GLU A 131 0.10 -9.04 8.80
CA GLU A 131 1.10 -9.69 9.64
C GLU A 131 0.60 -9.87 11.09
N THR A 132 0.89 -11.02 11.69
CA THR A 132 0.43 -11.36 13.04
C THR A 132 1.43 -10.95 14.12
N GLU A 133 2.69 -10.75 13.75
CA GLU A 133 3.78 -10.41 14.67
C GLU A 133 4.41 -9.05 14.31
N TRP A 134 4.74 -8.26 15.33
CA TRP A 134 5.31 -6.93 15.09
C TRP A 134 6.67 -6.98 14.42
N SER A 135 7.49 -8.00 14.70
CA SER A 135 8.79 -8.17 14.06
C SER A 135 8.70 -8.32 12.53
N SER A 136 7.65 -8.96 12.03
CA SER A 136 7.36 -9.09 10.60
C SER A 136 6.72 -7.82 10.03
N ALA A 137 5.90 -7.12 10.82
CA ALA A 137 5.23 -5.89 10.40
C ALA A 137 6.12 -4.63 10.44
N LEU A 138 7.16 -4.62 11.28
CA LEU A 138 8.04 -3.46 11.47
C LEU A 138 8.73 -3.01 10.17
N PRO A 139 9.32 -3.88 9.34
CA PRO A 139 9.89 -3.48 8.06
C PRO A 139 8.83 -2.87 7.11
N LEU A 140 7.59 -3.38 7.13
CA LEU A 140 6.48 -2.83 6.36
C LEU A 140 6.14 -1.41 6.82
N ALA A 141 6.03 -1.22 8.14
CA ALA A 141 5.77 0.08 8.74
C ALA A 141 6.87 1.10 8.37
N ASN A 142 8.15 0.72 8.50
CA ASN A 142 9.27 1.58 8.11
C ASN A 142 9.22 1.92 6.62
N GLY A 143 8.94 0.94 5.75
CA GLY A 143 8.83 1.20 4.32
C GLY A 143 7.64 2.10 3.95
N ILE A 144 6.53 2.04 4.70
CA ILE A 144 5.43 3.01 4.58
C ILE A 144 5.90 4.41 4.95
N LEU A 145 6.45 4.57 6.16
CA LEU A 145 6.91 5.86 6.68
C LEU A 145 7.89 6.53 5.71
N GLN A 146 8.90 5.78 5.29
CA GLN A 146 9.90 6.19 4.31
C GLN A 146 9.30 6.62 2.97
N ALA A 147 8.34 5.84 2.44
CA ALA A 147 7.68 6.19 1.19
C ALA A 147 6.95 7.55 1.27
N PHE A 148 6.51 7.97 2.45
CA PHE A 148 5.90 9.29 2.69
C PHE A 148 6.88 10.33 3.26
N GLY A 149 8.19 10.06 3.21
CA GLY A 149 9.25 11.00 3.53
C GLY A 149 9.68 11.05 4.99
N GLU A 150 9.12 10.19 5.85
CA GLU A 150 9.53 10.07 7.25
C GLU A 150 10.87 9.32 7.35
N LYS A 151 11.83 9.93 8.03
CA LYS A 151 13.21 9.41 8.14
C LYS A 151 13.58 8.99 9.56
N GLU A 152 12.73 9.30 10.52
CA GLU A 152 12.99 8.98 11.91
C GLU A 152 12.92 7.45 12.13
N PRO A 153 13.79 6.89 12.99
CA PRO A 153 13.65 5.52 13.42
C PRO A 153 12.28 5.27 14.07
N TRP A 154 11.77 4.05 13.93
CA TRP A 154 10.43 3.68 14.41
C TRP A 154 10.16 4.10 15.87
N ASP A 155 11.08 3.85 16.79
CA ASP A 155 10.86 4.15 18.21
C ASP A 155 10.73 5.65 18.46
N THR A 156 11.60 6.47 17.84
CA THR A 156 11.52 7.94 17.89
C THR A 156 10.20 8.44 17.30
N TRP A 157 9.86 7.97 16.09
CA TRP A 157 8.62 8.34 15.41
C TRP A 157 7.39 7.96 16.25
N LYS A 158 7.38 6.77 16.83
CA LYS A 158 6.29 6.30 17.69
C LYS A 158 6.11 7.19 18.92
N GLU A 159 7.18 7.55 19.62
CA GLU A 159 7.10 8.43 20.79
C GLU A 159 6.55 9.81 20.44
N GLU A 160 6.92 10.35 19.28
CA GLU A 160 6.35 11.60 18.74
C GLU A 160 4.87 11.47 18.44
N GLN A 161 4.46 10.42 17.72
CA GLN A 161 3.04 10.22 17.40
C GLN A 161 2.18 10.00 18.65
N LEU A 162 2.68 9.28 19.66
CA LEU A 162 1.98 9.11 20.93
C LEU A 162 1.76 10.45 21.64
N ARG A 163 2.74 11.36 21.61
CA ARG A 163 2.59 12.72 22.16
C ARG A 163 1.54 13.53 21.40
N HIS A 164 1.54 13.46 20.08
CA HIS A 164 0.54 14.17 19.26
C HIS A 164 -0.88 13.59 19.43
N CYS A 165 -1.00 12.31 19.78
CA CYS A 165 -2.27 11.62 19.90
C CYS A 165 -2.80 11.51 21.34
N GLN A 166 -2.29 12.29 22.30
CA GLN A 166 -2.69 12.20 23.71
C GLN A 166 -4.20 12.40 23.96
N GLY A 167 -4.90 13.10 23.06
CA GLY A 167 -6.36 13.29 23.12
C GLY A 167 -7.18 12.30 22.29
N ASP A 168 -6.56 11.32 21.63
CA ASP A 168 -7.28 10.35 20.80
C ASP A 168 -7.87 9.23 21.67
N GLU A 169 -9.15 9.36 22.02
CA GLU A 169 -9.87 8.42 22.89
C GLU A 169 -9.74 6.95 22.43
N ARG A 170 -9.69 6.70 21.12
CA ARG A 170 -9.57 5.34 20.58
C ARG A 170 -8.17 4.77 20.69
N LEU A 171 -7.15 5.62 20.66
CA LEU A 171 -5.79 5.20 20.95
C LEU A 171 -5.63 4.94 22.46
N LEU A 172 -6.23 5.78 23.31
CA LEU A 172 -6.21 5.62 24.76
C LEU A 172 -6.83 4.30 25.22
N THR A 173 -7.83 3.76 24.50
CA THR A 173 -8.38 2.43 24.81
C THR A 173 -7.42 1.26 24.53
N LEU A 174 -6.29 1.51 23.85
CA LEU A 174 -5.30 0.51 23.48
C LEU A 174 -4.01 0.56 24.33
N LEU A 175 -3.84 1.59 25.16
CA LEU A 175 -2.69 1.79 26.05
C LEU A 175 -2.97 1.19 27.44
#